data_AF-A0A0Q4S202-F1
#
_entry.id   AF-A0A0Q4S202-F1
#
_cell.length_a   1.000
_cell.length_b   1.000
_cell.length_c   1.000
_cell.angle_alpha   90.00
_cell.angle_beta   90.00
_cell.angle_gamma   90.00
#
_symmetry.space_group_name_H-M   'P 1'
#
loop_
_entity.id
_entity.type
_entity.pdbx_description
1 polymer ?
#
loop_
_entity_poly.entity_id
_entity_poly.type
_entity_poly.pdbx_seq_one_letter_code
_entity_poly.pdbx_strand_id
1 'polypeptide(L)'
;MNSIRTYIVLFFLTIGLQQTYSQSYQFKTSGFSVLEKNERGKWGEWSNLDLVNLSVILDTNKHRIVVYSQEIQLFRILDYIEREENDTDIVYSFMCEDNDGKQCKLSIITRKKQDYRKQLYINYDDHIILYNIFSV
;
A
#
# COMPACT_ATOMS: atom_id res chain seq x y z
N MET A 1 25.49 -30.19 39.61
CA MET A 1 25.87 -29.01 38.82
C MET A 1 25.25 -28.99 37.41
N ASN A 2 24.14 -29.72 37.15
CA ASN A 2 23.55 -29.86 35.81
C ASN A 2 22.14 -29.26 35.70
N SER A 3 21.30 -29.35 36.74
CA SER A 3 19.90 -28.93 36.67
C SER A 3 19.72 -27.42 36.47
N ILE A 4 20.51 -26.58 37.15
CA ILE A 4 20.49 -25.12 36.97
C ILE A 4 20.85 -24.71 35.53
N ARG A 5 21.85 -25.37 34.93
CA ARG A 5 22.21 -25.14 33.53
C ARG A 5 21.08 -25.52 32.60
N THR A 6 20.42 -26.65 32.86
CA THR A 6 19.24 -27.09 32.09
C THR A 6 18.08 -26.10 32.21
N TYR A 7 17.80 -25.55 33.40
CA TYR A 7 16.76 -24.54 33.60
C TYR A 7 17.08 -23.22 32.89
N ILE A 8 18.34 -22.78 32.90
CA ILE A 8 18.77 -21.59 32.16
C ILE A 8 18.58 -21.79 30.65
N VAL A 9 18.98 -22.96 30.13
CA VAL A 9 18.79 -23.29 28.70
C VAL A 9 17.30 -23.35 28.34
N LEU A 10 16.46 -23.96 29.19
CA LEU A 10 15.01 -23.99 28.98
C LEU A 10 14.40 -22.58 28.97
N PHE A 11 14.85 -21.72 29.87
CA PHE A 11 14.38 -20.33 29.97
C PHE A 11 14.74 -19.51 28.73
N PHE A 12 15.95 -19.66 28.18
CA PHE A 12 16.29 -19.01 26.91
C PHE A 12 15.55 -19.62 25.71
N LEU A 13 15.23 -20.91 25.74
CA LEU A 13 14.46 -21.56 24.68
C LEU A 13 13.00 -21.07 24.61
N THR A 14 12.38 -20.76 25.74
CA THR A 14 11.02 -20.19 25.76
C THR A 14 10.99 -18.71 25.34
N ILE A 15 12.05 -17.95 25.63
CA ILE A 15 12.17 -16.55 25.19
C ILE A 15 12.46 -16.46 23.68
N GLY A 16 13.14 -17.46 23.10
CA GLY A 16 13.45 -17.51 21.67
C GLY A 16 12.25 -17.76 20.74
N LEU A 17 11.09 -18.17 21.27
CA LEU A 17 9.87 -18.45 20.51
C LEU A 17 8.94 -17.22 20.42
N GLN A 18 9.50 -16.04 20.17
CA GLN A 18 8.66 -14.86 19.92
C GLN A 18 8.17 -14.87 18.47
N GLN A 19 6.85 -14.83 18.27
CA GLN A 19 6.26 -14.57 16.97
C GLN A 19 6.49 -13.09 16.63
N THR A 20 7.19 -12.82 15.54
CA THR A 20 7.33 -11.45 15.02
C THR A 20 6.05 -11.08 14.28
N TYR A 21 5.44 -9.95 14.66
CA TYR A 21 4.25 -9.44 13.97
C TYR A 21 4.66 -8.76 12.67
N SER A 22 3.93 -9.03 11.59
CA SER A 22 4.22 -8.41 10.29
C SER A 22 3.77 -6.95 10.22
N GLN A 23 4.32 -6.25 9.23
CA GLN A 23 4.31 -4.80 9.11
C GLN A 23 3.00 -4.33 8.47
N SER A 24 2.22 -3.56 9.24
CA SER A 24 1.16 -2.70 8.71
C SER A 24 1.72 -1.30 8.51
N TYR A 25 1.63 -0.76 7.30
CA TYR A 25 2.09 0.59 7.00
C TYR A 25 0.90 1.53 6.93
N GLN A 26 0.99 2.64 7.66
CA GLN A 26 -0.06 3.65 7.70
C GLN A 26 0.40 4.91 6.96
N PHE A 27 -0.53 5.45 6.18
CA PHE A 27 -0.34 6.69 5.45
C PHE A 27 -1.55 7.60 5.67
N LYS A 28 -1.32 8.88 5.43
CA LYS A 28 -2.35 9.90 5.31
C LYS A 28 -2.30 10.52 3.93
N THR A 29 -3.45 10.91 3.42
CA THR A 29 -3.54 11.61 2.13
C THR A 29 -3.49 13.13 2.34
N SER A 30 -3.08 13.87 1.32
CA SER A 30 -3.18 15.34 1.26
C SER A 30 -4.06 15.83 0.11
N GLY A 31 -4.30 14.99 -0.90
CA GLY A 31 -5.17 15.28 -2.02
C GLY A 31 -5.33 14.10 -2.95
N PHE A 32 -6.33 14.15 -3.82
CA PHE A 32 -6.57 13.16 -4.86
C PHE A 32 -6.91 13.79 -6.21
N SER A 33 -6.67 13.04 -7.28
CA SER A 33 -7.01 13.40 -8.65
C SER A 33 -7.35 12.13 -9.44
N VAL A 34 -8.23 12.24 -10.42
CA VAL A 34 -8.75 11.11 -11.21
C VAL A 34 -8.46 11.34 -12.68
N LEU A 35 -8.07 10.29 -13.39
CA LEU A 35 -7.91 10.26 -14.84
C LEU A 35 -8.83 9.20 -15.42
N GLU A 36 -9.75 9.58 -16.29
CA GLU A 36 -10.73 8.67 -16.89
C GLU A 36 -10.48 8.50 -18.40
N LYS A 37 -10.83 7.33 -18.94
CA LYS A 37 -10.93 7.11 -20.38
C LYS A 37 -12.22 7.71 -20.91
N ASN A 38 -12.15 8.32 -22.08
CA ASN A 38 -13.34 8.74 -22.81
C ASN A 38 -14.06 7.55 -23.44
N GLU A 39 -15.24 7.80 -24.03
CA GLU A 39 -16.07 6.80 -24.73
C GLU A 39 -15.34 6.07 -25.87
N ARG A 40 -14.22 6.61 -26.36
CA ARG A 40 -13.38 6.01 -27.41
C ARG A 40 -12.19 5.24 -26.85
N GLY A 41 -12.14 5.02 -25.53
CA GLY A 41 -11.09 4.27 -24.83
C GLY A 41 -9.75 5.01 -24.71
N LYS A 42 -9.69 6.30 -25.04
CA LYS A 42 -8.46 7.12 -24.89
C LYS A 42 -8.46 7.82 -23.54
N TRP A 43 -7.29 7.88 -22.89
CA TRP A 43 -7.11 8.65 -21.67
C TRP A 43 -7.43 10.14 -21.90
N GLY A 44 -8.22 10.73 -21.00
CA GLY A 44 -8.54 12.15 -20.98
C GLY A 44 -7.47 12.97 -20.28
N GLU A 45 -7.90 14.00 -19.56
CA GLU A 45 -7.05 14.84 -18.73
C GLU A 45 -7.25 14.51 -17.24
N TRP A 46 -6.24 14.79 -16.42
CA TRP A 46 -6.37 14.65 -14.97
C TRP A 46 -7.38 15.67 -14.44
N SER A 47 -8.23 15.22 -13.51
CA SER A 47 -9.08 16.13 -12.75
C SER A 47 -8.23 17.11 -11.94
N ASN A 48 -8.86 18.20 -11.51
CA ASN A 48 -8.26 19.07 -10.50
C ASN A 48 -7.90 18.27 -9.24
N LEU A 49 -6.86 18.71 -8.54
CA LEU A 49 -6.44 18.11 -7.28
C LEU A 49 -7.38 18.57 -6.17
N ASP A 50 -8.17 17.64 -5.64
CA ASP A 50 -9.05 17.88 -4.51
C ASP A 50 -8.34 17.54 -3.20
N LEU A 51 -8.35 18.46 -2.24
CA LEU A 51 -7.68 18.29 -0.95
C LEU A 51 -8.48 17.36 -0.04
N VAL A 52 -7.82 16.30 0.44
CA VAL A 52 -8.44 15.30 1.32
C VAL A 52 -7.44 14.84 2.38
N ASN A 53 -7.96 14.42 3.54
CA ASN A 53 -7.18 13.89 4.65
C ASN A 53 -7.75 12.54 5.10
N LEU A 54 -7.44 11.50 4.33
CA LEU A 54 -7.92 10.13 4.51
C LEU A 54 -6.80 9.26 5.09
N SER A 55 -7.17 8.20 5.81
CA SER A 55 -6.21 7.19 6.25
C SER A 55 -6.10 6.09 5.20
N VAL A 56 -4.87 5.69 4.90
CA VAL A 56 -4.58 4.53 4.04
C VAL A 56 -3.75 3.54 4.84
N ILE A 57 -4.13 2.26 4.82
CA ILE A 57 -3.42 1.19 5.51
C ILE A 57 -3.06 0.10 4.51
N LEU A 58 -1.78 -0.21 4.39
CA LEU A 58 -1.26 -1.43 3.75
C LEU A 58 -1.01 -2.47 4.85
N ASP A 59 -1.84 -3.52 4.90
CA ASP A 59 -1.73 -4.62 5.84
C ASP A 59 -1.24 -5.87 5.11
N THR A 60 0.05 -6.16 5.25
CA THR A 60 0.69 -7.31 4.59
C THR A 60 0.33 -8.65 5.23
N ASN A 61 -0.17 -8.67 6.48
CA ASN A 61 -0.71 -9.88 7.11
C ASN A 61 -2.06 -10.27 6.53
N LYS A 62 -2.94 -9.27 6.39
CA LYS A 62 -4.30 -9.48 5.89
C LYS A 62 -4.38 -9.39 4.37
N HIS A 63 -3.24 -9.24 3.70
CA HIS A 63 -3.14 -9.11 2.24
C HIS A 63 -4.14 -8.08 1.70
N ARG A 64 -4.14 -6.87 2.27
CA ARG A 64 -5.09 -5.83 1.86
C ARG A 64 -4.55 -4.43 1.99
N ILE A 65 -5.05 -3.55 1.13
CA ILE A 65 -4.91 -2.11 1.23
C ILE A 65 -6.30 -1.52 1.49
N VAL A 66 -6.42 -0.60 2.44
CA VAL A 66 -7.69 0.05 2.77
C VAL A 66 -7.52 1.56 2.70
N VAL A 67 -8.36 2.22 1.91
CA VAL A 67 -8.50 3.69 1.91
C VAL A 67 -9.80 4.03 2.64
N TYR A 68 -9.67 4.65 3.81
CA TYR A 68 -10.80 5.09 4.63
C TYR A 68 -11.37 6.40 4.09
N SER A 69 -12.06 6.31 2.95
CA SER A 69 -12.86 7.40 2.37
C SER A 69 -14.29 7.37 2.94
N GLN A 70 -15.18 8.24 2.45
CA GLN A 70 -16.59 8.20 2.85
C GLN A 70 -17.22 6.83 2.59
N GLU A 71 -16.87 6.22 1.45
CA GLU A 71 -17.07 4.80 1.19
C GLU A 71 -15.74 4.07 1.37
N ILE A 72 -15.70 3.04 2.21
CA ILE A 72 -14.44 2.34 2.49
C ILE A 72 -14.02 1.57 1.24
N GLN A 73 -12.89 1.96 0.64
CA GLN A 73 -12.31 1.24 -0.50
C GLN A 73 -11.36 0.19 0.07
N LEU A 74 -11.72 -1.09 -0.02
CA LEU A 74 -10.87 -2.20 0.39
C LEU A 74 -10.39 -2.94 -0.86
N PHE A 75 -9.09 -3.15 -0.91
CA PHE A 75 -8.38 -3.81 -1.99
C PHE A 75 -7.71 -5.06 -1.43
N ARG A 76 -8.17 -6.24 -1.83
CA ARG A 76 -7.55 -7.53 -1.50
C ARG A 76 -6.38 -7.75 -2.43
N ILE A 77 -5.18 -7.91 -1.89
CA ILE A 77 -3.96 -8.18 -2.64
C ILE A 77 -3.99 -9.62 -3.11
N LEU A 78 -3.94 -9.80 -4.43
CA LEU A 78 -3.85 -11.10 -5.10
C LEU A 78 -2.39 -11.49 -5.33
N ASP A 79 -1.56 -10.52 -5.73
CA ASP A 79 -0.15 -10.74 -6.05
C ASP A 79 0.71 -9.52 -5.73
N TYR A 80 1.95 -9.79 -5.31
CA TYR A 80 2.97 -8.79 -5.01
C TYR A 80 3.93 -8.70 -6.18
N ILE A 81 3.96 -7.56 -6.86
CA ILE A 81 4.88 -7.34 -7.96
C ILE A 81 6.24 -6.93 -7.40
N GLU A 82 7.31 -7.40 -8.05
CA GLU A 82 8.68 -7.07 -7.67
C GLU A 82 8.89 -5.55 -7.62
N ARG A 83 9.67 -5.12 -6.63
CA ARG A 83 9.99 -3.71 -6.44
C ARG A 83 10.80 -3.20 -7.64
N GLU A 84 10.31 -2.16 -8.27
CA GLU A 84 11.04 -1.48 -9.33
C GLU A 84 11.70 -0.22 -8.77
N GLU A 85 12.99 -0.04 -9.03
CA GLU A 85 13.73 1.13 -8.59
C GLU A 85 14.62 1.63 -9.73
N ASN A 86 14.51 2.93 -10.03
CA ASN A 86 15.32 3.61 -11.04
C ASN A 86 15.85 4.95 -10.47
N ASP A 87 16.49 5.77 -11.31
CA ASP A 87 17.07 7.05 -10.88
C ASP A 87 16.04 8.09 -10.41
N THR A 88 14.78 7.97 -10.82
CA THR A 88 13.72 8.93 -10.52
C THR A 88 12.76 8.44 -9.46
N ASP A 89 12.49 7.15 -9.39
CA ASP A 89 11.34 6.58 -8.71
C ASP A 89 11.66 5.26 -8.00
N ILE A 90 10.93 4.99 -6.93
CA ILE A 90 10.82 3.68 -6.28
C ILE A 90 9.35 3.28 -6.35
N VAL A 91 9.04 2.12 -6.90
CA VAL A 91 7.68 1.64 -7.13
C VAL A 91 7.45 0.31 -6.44
N TYR A 92 6.43 0.26 -5.59
CA TYR A 92 5.88 -0.98 -5.04
C TYR A 92 4.51 -1.20 -5.68
N SER A 93 4.31 -2.32 -6.36
CA SER A 93 3.06 -2.61 -7.06
C SER A 93 2.38 -3.87 -6.55
N PHE A 94 1.05 -3.89 -6.62
CA PHE A 94 0.19 -4.94 -6.10
C PHE A 94 -0.95 -5.17 -7.09
N MET A 95 -1.16 -6.43 -7.50
CA MET A 95 -2.39 -6.80 -8.20
C MET A 95 -3.46 -7.02 -7.14
N CYS A 96 -4.59 -6.34 -7.28
CA CYS A 96 -5.64 -6.34 -6.28
C CYS A 96 -7.02 -6.60 -6.89
N GLU A 97 -7.95 -6.97 -6.01
CA GLU A 97 -9.39 -7.02 -6.27
C GLU A 97 -10.09 -6.06 -5.29
N ASP A 98 -10.98 -5.22 -5.79
CA ASP A 98 -11.74 -4.28 -4.95
C ASP A 98 -12.99 -4.91 -4.31
N ASN A 99 -13.80 -4.09 -3.63
CA ASN A 99 -15.04 -4.52 -2.97
C ASN A 99 -16.07 -5.14 -3.94
N ASP A 100 -16.04 -4.74 -5.20
CA ASP A 100 -16.98 -5.19 -6.23
C ASP A 100 -16.46 -6.41 -7.01
N GLY A 101 -15.28 -6.93 -6.63
CA GLY A 101 -14.64 -8.01 -7.34
C GLY A 101 -13.89 -7.57 -8.60
N LYS A 102 -13.71 -6.26 -8.82
CA LYS A 102 -12.99 -5.75 -10.00
C LYS A 102 -11.48 -5.80 -9.77
N GLN A 103 -10.76 -6.26 -10.79
CA GLN A 103 -9.31 -6.27 -10.77
C GLN A 103 -8.74 -4.88 -11.01
N CYS A 104 -7.72 -4.53 -10.22
CA CYS A 104 -7.00 -3.28 -10.35
C CYS A 104 -5.53 -3.45 -9.97
N LYS A 105 -4.67 -2.56 -10.45
CA LYS A 105 -3.25 -2.51 -10.07
C LYS A 105 -3.01 -1.30 -9.17
N LEU A 106 -2.61 -1.55 -7.93
CA LEU A 106 -2.21 -0.50 -7.00
C LEU A 106 -0.69 -0.33 -7.05
N SER A 107 -0.22 0.92 -7.04
CA SER A 107 1.20 1.24 -7.02
C SER A 107 1.49 2.37 -6.04
N ILE A 108 2.38 2.12 -5.08
CA ILE A 108 2.96 3.15 -4.22
C ILE A 108 4.28 3.61 -4.85
N ILE A 109 4.29 4.85 -5.33
CA ILE A 109 5.42 5.46 -6.04
C ILE A 109 6.05 6.51 -5.14
N THR A 110 7.35 6.40 -4.92
CA THR A 110 8.16 7.45 -4.26
C THR A 110 8.99 8.18 -5.31
N ARG A 111 8.73 9.47 -5.49
CA ARG A 111 9.41 10.34 -6.46
C ARG A 111 10.70 10.91 -5.85
N LYS A 112 11.87 10.32 -6.16
CA LYS A 112 13.18 10.71 -5.60
C LYS A 112 13.53 12.18 -5.87
N LYS A 113 13.24 12.66 -7.09
CA LYS A 113 13.55 14.04 -7.53
C LYS A 113 12.49 15.09 -7.12
N GLN A 114 11.48 14.70 -6.36
CA GLN A 114 10.43 15.59 -5.86
C GLN A 114 10.34 15.49 -4.34
N ASP A 115 11.47 15.67 -3.65
CA ASP A 115 11.56 15.60 -2.18
C ASP A 115 10.98 14.30 -1.60
N TYR A 116 11.25 13.18 -2.28
CA TYR A 116 10.74 11.86 -1.91
C TYR A 116 9.21 11.80 -1.73
N ARG A 117 8.47 12.64 -2.48
CA ARG A 117 6.99 12.65 -2.46
C ARG A 117 6.46 11.25 -2.76
N LYS A 118 5.58 10.75 -1.89
CA LYS A 118 4.91 9.46 -2.08
C LYS A 118 3.53 9.66 -2.68
N GLN A 119 3.16 8.77 -3.59
CA GLN A 119 1.88 8.78 -4.28
C GLN A 119 1.33 7.36 -4.35
N LEU A 120 0.03 7.20 -4.13
CA LEU A 120 -0.69 5.96 -4.36
C LEU A 120 -1.48 6.10 -5.65
N TYR A 121 -1.24 5.18 -6.59
CA TYR A 121 -2.02 5.01 -7.81
C TYR A 121 -2.91 3.79 -7.67
N ILE A 122 -4.18 3.91 -8.05
CA ILE A 122 -5.14 2.83 -8.17
C ILE A 122 -5.55 2.79 -9.64
N ASN A 123 -5.06 1.82 -10.39
CA ASN A 123 -5.27 1.73 -11.84
C ASN A 123 -6.34 0.68 -12.13
N TYR A 124 -7.47 1.14 -12.66
CA TYR A 124 -8.49 0.33 -13.30
C TYR A 124 -8.34 0.39 -14.81
N ASP A 125 -9.11 -0.44 -15.52
CA ASP A 125 -9.10 -0.48 -16.98
C ASP A 125 -9.63 0.81 -17.62
N ASP A 126 -10.55 1.51 -16.96
CA ASP A 126 -11.25 2.69 -17.45
C ASP A 126 -10.84 3.99 -16.74
N HIS A 127 -10.31 3.92 -15.52
CA HIS A 127 -9.90 5.09 -14.77
C HIS A 127 -8.70 4.84 -13.85
N ILE A 128 -8.04 5.92 -13.43
CA ILE A 128 -6.91 5.90 -12.50
C ILE A 128 -7.19 6.91 -11.40
N ILE A 129 -7.07 6.48 -10.15
CA ILE A 129 -7.16 7.36 -8.97
C ILE A 129 -5.76 7.55 -8.41
N LEU A 130 -5.37 8.81 -8.24
CA LEU A 130 -4.11 9.23 -7.66
C LEU A 130 -4.37 9.85 -6.29
N TYR A 131 -3.69 9.37 -5.25
CA TYR A 131 -3.60 10.04 -3.96
C TYR A 131 -2.17 10.49 -3.70
N ASN A 132 -1.98 11.74 -3.28
CA ASN A 132 -0.74 12.15 -2.63
C ASN A 132 -0.76 11.64 -1.20
N ILE A 133 0.27 10.88 -0.80
CA ILE A 133 0.33 10.24 0.51
C ILE A 133 1.61 10.61 1.26
N PHE A 134 1.56 10.54 2.58
CA PHE A 134 2.72 10.65 3.45
C PHE A 134 2.61 9.64 4.59
N SER A 135 3.77 9.17 5.06
CA SER A 135 3.85 8.23 6.18
C SER A 135 3.48 8.93 7.48
N VAL A 136 2.83 8.21 8.39
CA VAL A 136 2.49 8.67 9.76
C VAL A 136 3.37 7.96 10.77
#